data_AF-A0A0L9VNV2-F1
#
_entry.id   AF-A0A0L9VNV2-F1
#
_cell.length_a   1.000
_cell.length_b   1.000
_cell.length_c   1.000
_cell.angle_alpha   90.00
_cell.angle_beta   90.00
_cell.angle_gamma   90.00
#
_symmetry.space_group_name_H-M   'P 1'
#
loop_
_entity.id
_entity.type
_entity.pdbx_description
1 polymer ?
#
loop_
_entity_poly.entity_id
_entity_poly.type
_entity_poly.pdbx_seq_one_letter_code
_entity_poly.pdbx_strand_id
1 'polypeptide(L)'
;MAATKPQRTPQEVEDIIIRKIFLVSITEIEKTSATDSRIVYLELTAAEILSEGKELRLSRDSMERVLIDRLSGDFSSTTGEASETPFQYLIGCYHRAHEEGKKIANMKDKSLRSEMEAVVRQAKKLCVNYCRIHLANPELFPSRNSAGTDAKSPLLPLIFAEVGGGSVFGGGGGGVKSPPGFLEELFRDPDFDSLDLILKGLYEELRGSVMNVSALGNFQDSLRALLYLVRFPFGAKSLVNHEWWIPKGVYVNGRAIEMTSILGPFFHISALPDQAFFKGQPDVG
;
A
#
# COMPACT_ATOMS: atom_id res chain seq x y z
N MET A 1 31.94 34.38 19.94
CA MET A 1 30.72 34.74 19.18
C MET A 1 30.19 33.47 18.54
N ALA A 2 29.09 32.92 19.05
CA ALA A 2 28.48 31.72 18.46
C ALA A 2 27.76 32.14 17.18
N ALA A 3 28.24 31.64 16.03
CA ALA A 3 27.58 31.87 14.75
C ALA A 3 26.14 31.32 14.84
N THR A 4 25.16 32.20 14.73
CA THR A 4 23.76 31.86 14.59
C THR A 4 23.64 30.96 13.36
N LYS A 5 23.19 29.71 13.54
CA LYS A 5 22.96 28.80 12.41
C LYS A 5 22.07 29.52 11.38
N PRO A 6 22.39 29.51 10.08
CA PRO A 6 21.59 30.17 9.07
C PRO A 6 20.15 29.63 9.13
N GLN A 7 19.19 30.53 9.28
CA GLN A 7 17.78 30.18 9.33
C GLN A 7 17.35 29.81 7.91
N ARG A 8 16.99 28.54 7.71
CA ARG A 8 16.54 28.03 6.41
C ARG A 8 15.25 28.72 5.98
N THR A 9 15.12 29.01 4.70
CA THR A 9 13.88 29.55 4.13
C THR A 9 12.78 28.48 4.12
N PRO A 10 11.48 28.85 4.15
CA PRO A 10 10.39 27.87 4.06
C PRO A 10 10.50 26.94 2.85
N GLN A 11 10.92 27.47 1.70
CA GLN A 11 11.12 26.73 0.45
C GLN A 11 12.27 25.71 0.55
N GLU A 12 13.34 26.04 1.29
CA GLU A 12 14.41 25.07 1.58
C GLU A 12 13.93 23.94 2.50
N VAL A 13 13.10 24.26 3.49
CA VAL A 13 12.53 23.26 4.39
C VAL A 13 11.60 22.32 3.63
N GLU A 14 10.78 22.86 2.74
CA GLU A 14 9.90 22.12 1.83
C GLU A 14 10.68 21.15 0.94
N ASP A 15 11.69 21.64 0.21
CA ASP A 15 12.55 20.84 -0.66
C ASP A 15 13.19 19.68 0.11
N ILE A 16 13.75 19.96 1.30
CA ILE A 16 14.37 18.94 2.15
C ILE A 16 13.36 17.87 2.58
N ILE A 17 12.14 18.25 2.94
CA ILE A 17 11.10 17.30 3.36
C ILE A 17 10.68 16.42 2.18
N ILE A 18 10.46 17.01 0.99
CA ILE A 18 10.06 16.26 -0.21
C ILE A 18 11.15 15.25 -0.61
N ARG A 19 12.42 15.67 -0.65
CA ARG A 19 13.56 14.78 -0.93
C ARG A 19 13.64 13.61 0.04
N LYS A 20 13.41 13.85 1.34
CA LYS A 20 13.40 12.80 2.38
C LYS A 20 12.22 11.85 2.24
N ILE A 21 11.03 12.36 1.93
CA ILE A 21 9.83 11.54 1.77
C ILE A 21 9.98 10.62 0.57
N PHE A 22 10.40 11.15 -0.58
CA PHE A 22 10.50 10.36 -1.81
C PHE A 22 11.86 9.67 -2.01
N LEU A 23 12.87 9.95 -1.17
CA LEU A 23 14.24 9.45 -1.35
C LEU A 23 14.78 9.77 -2.76
N VAL A 24 14.70 11.05 -3.11
CA VAL A 24 15.11 11.56 -4.42
C VAL A 24 16.05 12.74 -4.28
N SER A 25 16.83 12.99 -5.33
CA SER A 25 17.61 14.18 -5.52
C SER A 25 17.42 14.72 -6.93
N ILE A 26 17.40 16.04 -7.08
CA ILE A 26 17.40 16.75 -8.37
C ILE A 26 18.71 17.50 -8.62
N THR A 27 19.65 17.36 -7.70
CA THR A 27 21.04 17.79 -7.88
C THR A 27 21.90 16.54 -7.98
N GLU A 28 22.89 16.52 -8.86
CA GLU A 28 23.88 15.45 -8.88
C GLU A 28 24.54 15.38 -7.49
N ILE A 29 24.24 14.31 -6.75
CA ILE A 29 24.92 14.05 -5.49
C ILE A 29 26.21 13.34 -5.89
N GLU A 30 27.36 13.97 -5.64
CA GLU A 30 28.62 13.24 -5.66
C GLU A 30 28.46 12.00 -4.79
N LYS A 31 28.60 10.81 -5.38
CA LYS A 31 28.31 9.48 -4.79
C LYS A 31 28.96 9.22 -3.43
N THR A 32 29.86 10.10 -2.99
CA THR A 32 30.58 10.12 -1.72
C THR A 32 29.85 10.79 -0.56
N SER A 33 28.78 11.57 -0.78
CA SER A 33 28.08 12.32 0.30
C SER A 33 26.65 11.84 0.59
N ALA A 34 26.12 10.88 -0.18
CA ALA A 34 24.82 10.28 0.12
C ALA A 34 24.94 9.33 1.32
N THR A 35 24.41 9.75 2.48
CA THR A 35 24.32 8.90 3.68
C THR A 35 23.34 7.73 3.53
N ASP A 36 22.50 7.76 2.49
CA ASP A 36 21.50 6.73 2.19
C ASP A 36 21.60 6.33 0.72
N SER A 37 22.02 5.07 0.46
CA SER A 37 22.20 4.50 -0.87
C SER A 37 20.90 4.37 -1.67
N ARG A 38 19.74 4.56 -1.03
CA ARG A 38 18.41 4.50 -1.66
C ARG A 38 18.01 5.80 -2.33
N ILE A 39 18.74 6.90 -2.12
CA ILE A 39 18.42 8.19 -2.73
C ILE A 39 18.75 8.14 -4.23
N VAL A 40 17.76 8.41 -5.05
CA VAL A 40 17.86 8.36 -6.52
C VAL A 40 17.95 9.75 -7.12
N TYR A 41 18.89 9.98 -8.03
CA TYR A 41 18.94 11.19 -8.83
C TYR A 41 17.92 11.14 -9.98
N LEU A 42 17.04 12.13 -10.03
CA LEU A 42 16.00 12.28 -11.04
C LEU A 42 16.45 13.29 -12.11
N GLU A 43 17.21 12.80 -13.08
CA GLU A 43 17.78 13.62 -14.16
C GLU A 43 16.69 14.29 -15.01
N LEU A 44 15.63 13.56 -15.39
CA LEU A 44 14.55 14.10 -16.21
C LEU A 44 13.80 15.21 -15.47
N THR A 45 13.40 14.96 -14.22
CA THR A 45 12.78 15.99 -13.38
C THR A 45 13.68 17.22 -13.20
N ALA A 46 14.99 17.04 -13.03
CA ALA A 46 15.94 18.14 -12.90
C ALA A 46 16.04 18.97 -14.20
N ALA A 47 16.13 18.31 -15.35
CA ALA A 47 16.19 18.96 -16.66
C ALA A 47 14.92 19.77 -16.96
N GLU A 48 13.74 19.26 -16.58
CA GLU A 48 12.49 19.99 -16.74
C GLU A 48 12.39 21.22 -15.84
N ILE A 49 12.79 21.13 -14.57
CA ILE A 49 12.80 22.29 -13.66
C ILE A 49 13.70 23.41 -14.22
N LEU A 50 14.86 23.05 -14.77
CA LEU A 50 15.78 24.00 -15.38
C LEU A 50 15.20 24.62 -16.68
N SER A 51 14.49 23.83 -17.49
CA SER A 51 13.89 24.34 -18.74
C SER A 51 12.74 25.32 -18.49
N GLU A 52 12.04 25.19 -17.35
CA GLU A 52 11.05 26.15 -16.87
C GLU A 52 11.69 27.46 -16.30
N GLY A 53 13.03 27.54 -16.24
CA GLY A 53 13.75 28.69 -15.68
C GLY A 53 13.65 28.79 -14.15
N LYS A 54 13.28 27.70 -13.47
CA LYS A 54 13.15 27.64 -12.01
C LYS A 54 14.46 27.21 -11.36
N GLU A 55 14.64 27.58 -10.09
CA GLU A 55 15.74 27.07 -9.28
C GLU A 55 15.56 25.55 -9.06
N LEU A 56 16.66 24.79 -9.01
CA LEU A 56 16.68 23.34 -8.74
C LEU A 56 16.26 23.02 -7.30
N ARG A 57 14.96 23.20 -7.02
CA ARG A 57 14.31 22.93 -5.74
C ARG A 57 12.98 22.23 -5.97
N LEU A 58 12.69 21.23 -5.16
CA LEU A 58 11.41 20.57 -5.14
C LEU A 58 10.39 21.42 -4.37
N SER A 59 9.17 21.40 -4.88
CA SER A 59 8.00 22.03 -4.28
C SER A 59 6.77 21.13 -4.39
N ARG A 60 5.70 21.50 -3.69
CA ARG A 60 4.38 20.83 -3.73
C ARG A 60 3.87 20.60 -5.14
N ASP A 61 4.08 21.55 -6.04
CA ASP A 61 3.59 21.46 -7.42
C ASP A 61 4.38 20.42 -8.23
N SER A 62 5.63 20.13 -7.83
CA SER A 62 6.48 19.15 -8.49
C SER A 62 6.35 17.72 -7.95
N MET A 63 5.64 17.51 -6.83
CA MET A 63 5.62 16.21 -6.13
C MET A 63 5.08 15.06 -7.00
N GLU A 64 4.01 15.31 -7.75
CA GLU A 64 3.41 14.29 -8.60
C GLU A 64 4.36 13.89 -9.73
N ARG A 65 4.97 14.87 -10.40
CA ARG A 65 6.01 14.63 -11.41
C ARG A 65 7.17 13.82 -10.85
N VAL A 66 7.70 14.21 -9.69
CA VAL A 66 8.78 13.49 -8.99
C VAL A 66 8.40 12.03 -8.75
N LEU A 67 7.17 11.80 -8.31
CA LEU A 67 6.68 10.46 -8.01
C LEU A 67 6.58 9.61 -9.30
N ILE A 68 6.04 10.16 -10.39
CA ILE A 68 5.94 9.49 -11.69
C ILE A 68 7.33 9.12 -12.21
N ASP A 69 8.27 10.07 -12.23
CA ASP A 69 9.64 9.85 -12.72
C ASP A 69 10.31 8.73 -11.91
N ARG A 70 10.17 8.78 -10.57
CA ARG A 70 10.73 7.76 -9.68
C ARG A 70 10.11 6.37 -9.84
N LEU A 71 8.82 6.28 -10.14
CA LEU A 71 8.10 5.01 -10.36
C LEU A 71 8.32 4.43 -11.76
N SER A 72 8.57 5.29 -12.75
CA SER A 72 8.72 4.89 -14.15
C SER A 72 10.17 4.59 -14.53
N GLY A 73 11.14 5.16 -13.82
CA GLY A 73 12.56 4.94 -14.10
C GLY A 73 13.10 3.60 -13.60
N ASP A 74 14.11 3.08 -14.29
CA ASP A 74 14.80 1.83 -13.93
C ASP A 74 15.92 2.11 -12.90
N PHE A 75 15.53 2.20 -11.63
CA PHE A 75 16.46 2.46 -10.52
C PHE A 75 16.82 1.19 -9.73
N SER A 76 16.46 0.01 -10.27
CA SER A 76 16.67 -1.29 -9.63
C SER A 76 18.15 -1.69 -9.50
N SER A 77 19.08 -0.96 -10.12
CA SER A 77 20.51 -1.29 -10.21
C SER A 77 21.39 -0.55 -9.19
N THR A 78 20.88 0.48 -8.50
CA THR A 78 21.69 1.34 -7.63
C THR A 78 21.77 0.85 -6.19
N THR A 79 20.84 0.00 -5.78
CA THR A 79 20.82 -0.64 -4.46
C THR A 79 21.08 -2.13 -4.67
N GLY A 80 22.20 -2.67 -4.17
CA GLY A 80 22.51 -4.11 -4.24
C GLY A 80 21.55 -5.02 -3.44
N GLU A 81 20.35 -4.53 -3.14
CA GLU A 81 19.26 -5.23 -2.49
C GLU A 81 18.20 -5.61 -3.55
N ALA A 82 17.36 -6.60 -3.24
CA ALA A 82 16.27 -7.02 -4.12
C ALA A 82 15.44 -5.79 -4.57
N SER A 83 15.16 -5.71 -5.87
CA SER A 83 14.39 -4.64 -6.50
C SER A 83 13.13 -4.30 -5.70
N GLU A 84 13.09 -3.12 -5.07
CA GLU A 84 11.92 -2.63 -4.34
C GLU A 84 10.74 -2.49 -5.30
N THR A 85 9.59 -3.08 -4.97
CA THR A 85 8.41 -2.97 -5.85
C THR A 85 7.80 -1.56 -5.76
N PRO A 86 7.09 -1.10 -6.80
CA PRO A 86 6.40 0.20 -6.76
C PRO A 86 5.50 0.34 -5.52
N PHE A 87 4.76 -0.72 -5.17
CA PHE A 87 3.94 -0.75 -3.97
C PHE A 87 4.76 -0.57 -2.68
N GLN A 88 5.87 -1.29 -2.51
CA GLN A 88 6.74 -1.17 -1.33
C GLN A 88 7.32 0.25 -1.19
N TYR A 89 7.77 0.82 -2.31
CA TYR A 89 8.28 2.18 -2.35
C TYR A 89 7.24 3.21 -1.91
N LEU A 90 6.00 3.09 -2.41
CA LEU A 90 4.90 4.00 -2.06
C LEU A 90 4.50 3.89 -0.58
N ILE A 91 4.44 2.67 -0.03
CA ILE A 91 4.23 2.44 1.42
C ILE A 91 5.35 3.10 2.22
N GLY A 92 6.61 2.95 1.77
CA GLY A 92 7.77 3.59 2.38
C GLY A 92 7.69 5.11 2.36
N CYS A 93 7.24 5.70 1.25
CA CYS A 93 7.01 7.14 1.13
C CYS A 93 5.95 7.62 2.11
N TYR A 94 4.82 6.93 2.19
CA TYR A 94 3.75 7.27 3.13
C TYR A 94 4.25 7.20 4.58
N HIS A 95 5.01 6.15 4.94
CA HIS A 95 5.59 6.01 6.26
C HIS A 95 6.55 7.16 6.59
N ARG A 96 7.46 7.50 5.68
CA ARG A 96 8.39 8.63 5.85
C ARG A 96 7.63 9.96 5.98
N ALA A 97 6.57 10.16 5.21
CA ALA A 97 5.70 11.33 5.34
C ALA A 97 5.03 11.39 6.72
N HIS A 98 4.56 10.26 7.25
CA HIS A 98 4.02 10.19 8.61
C HIS A 98 5.06 10.57 9.68
N GLU A 99 6.29 10.06 9.55
CA GLU A 99 7.39 10.37 10.47
C GLU A 99 7.84 11.83 10.39
N GLU A 100 7.93 12.41 9.19
CA GLU A 100 8.20 13.86 9.04
C GLU A 100 7.05 14.69 9.61
N GLY A 101 5.80 14.26 9.47
CA GLY A 101 4.64 14.89 10.10
C GLY A 101 4.75 14.99 11.62
N LYS A 102 5.23 13.93 12.29
CA LYS A 102 5.50 13.96 13.75
C LYS A 102 6.56 15.00 14.12
N LYS A 103 7.60 15.15 13.29
CA LYS A 103 8.67 16.14 13.50
C LYS A 103 8.15 17.57 13.31
N ILE A 104 7.35 17.79 12.26
CA ILE A 104 6.72 19.08 11.95
C ILE A 104 5.78 19.53 13.08
N ALA A 105 5.03 18.60 13.70
CA ALA A 105 4.14 18.92 14.82
C ALA A 105 4.86 19.62 16.00
N ASN A 106 6.17 19.37 16.17
CA ASN A 106 7.01 19.97 17.20
C ASN A 106 7.65 21.31 16.79
N MET A 107 7.38 21.82 15.59
CA MET A 107 7.89 23.12 15.15
C MET A 107 7.28 24.27 15.96
N LYS A 108 8.12 25.23 16.34
CA LYS A 108 7.71 26.40 17.13
C LYS A 108 6.97 27.44 16.30
N ASP A 109 7.39 27.62 15.04
CA ASP A 109 6.76 28.56 14.12
C ASP A 109 5.45 27.97 13.59
N LYS A 110 4.34 28.65 13.88
CA LYS A 110 3.00 28.17 13.53
C LYS A 110 2.70 28.28 12.03
N SER A 111 3.21 29.29 11.32
CA SER A 111 2.91 29.43 9.88
C SER A 111 3.68 28.39 9.09
N LEU A 112 4.99 28.29 9.34
CA LEU A 112 5.85 27.27 8.73
C LEU A 112 5.33 25.86 9.04
N ARG A 113 4.92 25.60 10.29
CA ARG A 113 4.31 24.32 10.66
C ARG A 113 3.08 24.01 9.80
N SER A 114 2.15 24.96 9.67
CA SER A 114 0.92 24.75 8.89
C SER A 114 1.21 24.50 7.41
N GLU A 115 2.21 25.18 6.84
CA GLU A 115 2.64 24.96 5.46
C GLU A 115 3.24 23.56 5.29
N MET A 116 4.15 23.15 6.18
CA MET A 116 4.80 21.84 6.11
C MET A 116 3.85 20.67 6.41
N GLU A 117 2.85 20.88 7.28
CA GLU A 117 1.76 19.92 7.48
C GLU A 117 0.96 19.71 6.19
N ALA A 118 0.76 20.77 5.39
CA ALA A 118 0.09 20.68 4.11
C ALA A 118 0.95 19.92 3.06
N VAL A 119 2.27 20.17 3.04
CA VAL A 119 3.25 19.42 2.22
C VAL A 119 3.15 17.92 2.52
N VAL A 120 3.25 17.53 3.81
CA VAL A 120 3.15 16.12 4.23
C VAL A 120 1.80 15.51 3.87
N ARG A 121 0.69 16.23 4.10
CA ARG A 121 -0.65 15.74 3.76
C ARG A 121 -0.81 15.46 2.28
N GLN A 122 -0.26 16.31 1.42
CA GLN A 122 -0.28 16.09 -0.02
C GLN A 122 0.57 14.89 -0.42
N ALA A 123 1.77 14.74 0.14
CA ALA A 123 2.62 13.58 -0.13
C ALA A 123 1.93 12.27 0.26
N LYS A 124 1.29 12.20 1.45
CA LYS A 124 0.49 11.04 1.88
C LYS A 124 -0.64 10.73 0.89
N LYS A 125 -1.41 11.75 0.49
CA LYS A 125 -2.51 11.61 -0.49
C LYS A 125 -2.01 11.07 -1.83
N LEU A 126 -0.89 11.60 -2.34
CA LEU A 126 -0.28 11.11 -3.58
C LEU A 126 0.17 9.65 -3.45
N CYS A 127 0.82 9.28 -2.34
CA CYS A 127 1.24 7.89 -2.11
C CYS A 127 0.03 6.93 -2.13
N VAL A 128 -1.06 7.30 -1.45
CA VAL A 128 -2.30 6.49 -1.43
C VAL A 128 -2.92 6.37 -2.82
N ASN A 129 -3.03 7.50 -3.54
CA ASN A 129 -3.60 7.50 -4.90
C ASN A 129 -2.79 6.63 -5.85
N TYR A 130 -1.46 6.77 -5.86
CA TYR A 130 -0.59 5.98 -6.74
C TYR A 130 -0.54 4.50 -6.30
N CYS A 131 -0.70 4.19 -5.01
CA CYS A 131 -0.92 2.81 -4.57
C CYS A 131 -2.16 2.21 -5.22
N ARG A 132 -3.30 2.92 -5.23
CA ARG A 132 -4.53 2.43 -5.87
C ARG A 132 -4.36 2.23 -7.35
N ILE A 133 -3.76 3.20 -8.04
CA ILE A 133 -3.51 3.11 -9.49
C ILE A 133 -2.66 1.88 -9.81
N HIS A 134 -1.56 1.67 -9.07
CA HIS A 134 -0.67 0.53 -9.26
C HIS A 134 -1.37 -0.80 -8.93
N LEU A 135 -2.17 -0.87 -7.87
CA LEU A 135 -2.88 -2.10 -7.50
C LEU A 135 -4.00 -2.45 -8.48
N ALA A 136 -4.70 -1.45 -9.02
CA ALA A 136 -5.70 -1.65 -10.05
C ALA A 136 -5.07 -1.97 -11.42
N ASN A 137 -3.85 -1.49 -11.68
CA ASN A 137 -3.13 -1.67 -12.94
C ASN A 137 -1.64 -1.98 -12.68
N PRO A 138 -1.29 -3.23 -12.32
CA PRO A 138 0.10 -3.60 -11.96
C PRO A 138 1.13 -3.33 -13.06
N GLU A 139 0.70 -3.43 -14.33
CA GLU A 139 1.53 -3.24 -15.53
C GLU A 139 1.94 -1.77 -15.79
N LEU A 140 1.35 -0.81 -15.07
CA LEU A 140 1.59 0.62 -15.33
C LEU A 140 3.03 1.04 -15.00
N PHE A 141 3.64 0.41 -14.00
CA PHE A 141 5.00 0.72 -13.57
C PHE A 141 5.89 -0.51 -13.78
N PRO A 142 7.09 -0.36 -14.37
CA PRO A 142 7.97 -1.48 -14.65
C PRO A 142 8.39 -2.17 -13.35
N SER A 143 7.92 -3.39 -13.13
CA SER A 143 8.39 -4.26 -12.05
C SER A 143 9.01 -5.52 -12.64
N ARG A 144 10.33 -5.67 -12.52
CA ARG A 144 11.05 -6.84 -13.03
C ARG A 144 10.68 -8.17 -12.36
N ASN A 145 9.94 -8.11 -11.23
CA ASN A 145 9.56 -9.27 -10.44
C ASN A 145 8.11 -9.75 -10.68
N SER A 146 7.35 -9.12 -11.58
CA SER A 146 5.95 -9.48 -11.88
C SER A 146 5.80 -10.57 -12.96
N ALA A 147 6.79 -11.46 -13.10
CA ALA A 147 6.69 -12.61 -13.99
C ALA A 147 5.91 -13.75 -13.31
N GLY A 148 4.59 -13.65 -13.25
CA GLY A 148 3.74 -14.74 -12.75
C GLY A 148 2.27 -14.34 -12.65
N THR A 149 1.40 -15.10 -13.32
CA THR A 149 -0.06 -14.95 -13.35
C THR A 149 -0.76 -15.26 -12.01
N ASP A 150 0.01 -15.52 -10.93
CA ASP A 150 -0.47 -15.80 -9.56
C ASP A 150 -0.01 -14.72 -8.56
N ALA A 151 -0.02 -13.45 -8.99
CA ALA A 151 0.41 -12.34 -8.14
C ALA A 151 -0.63 -12.04 -7.06
N LYS A 152 -0.49 -12.68 -5.89
CA LYS A 152 -1.24 -12.34 -4.66
C LYS A 152 -1.10 -10.86 -4.33
N SER A 153 -2.17 -10.25 -3.86
CA SER A 153 -2.21 -8.84 -3.51
C SER A 153 -1.23 -8.51 -2.39
N PRO A 154 -0.35 -7.51 -2.57
CA PRO A 154 0.57 -7.08 -1.53
C PRO A 154 -0.15 -6.35 -0.37
N LEU A 155 -1.46 -6.06 -0.50
CA LEU A 155 -2.28 -5.49 0.57
C LEU A 155 -2.73 -6.51 1.61
N LEU A 156 -2.97 -7.76 1.21
CA LEU A 156 -3.55 -8.75 2.10
C LEU A 156 -2.67 -9.01 3.35
N PRO A 157 -1.33 -9.12 3.24
CA PRO A 157 -0.46 -9.20 4.41
C PRO A 157 -0.57 -7.98 5.36
N LEU A 158 -0.75 -6.78 4.82
CA LEU A 158 -0.92 -5.56 5.63
C LEU A 158 -2.24 -5.58 6.40
N ILE A 159 -3.32 -6.06 5.76
CA ILE A 159 -4.64 -6.20 6.39
C ILE A 159 -4.58 -7.26 7.49
N PHE A 160 -3.93 -8.40 7.25
CA PHE A 160 -3.73 -9.41 8.29
C PHE A 160 -2.96 -8.86 9.49
N ALA A 161 -1.90 -8.09 9.25
CA ALA A 161 -1.15 -7.43 10.33
C ALA A 161 -2.03 -6.45 11.12
N GLU A 162 -2.90 -5.68 10.46
CA GLU A 162 -3.81 -4.72 11.08
C GLU A 162 -4.87 -5.38 11.98
N VAL A 163 -5.41 -6.54 11.55
CA VAL A 163 -6.44 -7.26 12.29
C VAL A 163 -5.90 -8.22 13.36
N GLY A 164 -4.59 -8.20 13.61
CA GLY A 164 -3.93 -9.05 14.59
C GLY A 164 -3.73 -10.50 14.14
N GLY A 165 -3.78 -10.77 12.82
CA GLY A 165 -3.50 -12.08 12.21
C GLY A 165 -2.02 -12.46 12.15
N GLY A 166 -1.21 -11.92 13.07
CA GLY A 166 0.17 -12.35 13.28
C GLY A 166 0.21 -13.25 14.50
N SER A 167 0.20 -14.58 14.28
CA SER A 167 0.36 -15.66 15.26
C SER A 167 0.05 -15.27 16.73
N VAL A 168 -1.19 -15.54 17.16
CA VAL A 168 -1.62 -15.43 18.56
C VAL A 168 -0.89 -16.43 19.48
N PHE A 169 -0.09 -17.34 18.95
CA PHE A 169 0.81 -18.21 19.72
C PHE A 169 2.28 -17.89 19.42
N GLY A 170 2.91 -17.13 20.32
CA GLY A 170 4.35 -17.14 20.58
C GLY A 170 5.30 -16.95 19.39
N GLY A 171 5.61 -15.70 19.06
CA GLY A 171 6.74 -15.39 18.18
C GLY A 171 6.89 -13.91 17.92
N GLY A 172 7.69 -13.22 18.74
CA GLY A 172 8.13 -11.87 18.45
C GLY A 172 9.00 -11.85 17.18
N GLY A 173 8.59 -11.12 16.15
CA GLY A 173 9.41 -10.94 14.95
C GLY A 173 8.73 -10.12 13.86
N GLY A 174 9.22 -8.89 13.64
CA GLY A 174 9.36 -8.21 12.34
C GLY A 174 8.29 -8.34 11.22
N GLY A 175 7.02 -8.62 11.52
CA GLY A 175 5.98 -8.69 10.49
C GLY A 175 5.78 -7.37 9.74
N VAL A 176 5.37 -7.44 8.47
CA VAL A 176 5.07 -6.27 7.64
C VAL A 176 3.93 -5.48 8.31
N LYS A 177 4.24 -4.29 8.84
CA LYS A 177 3.25 -3.42 9.47
C LYS A 177 2.81 -2.34 8.50
N SER A 178 1.50 -2.12 8.42
CA SER A 178 0.98 -0.96 7.71
C SER A 178 1.42 0.32 8.44
N PRO A 179 1.87 1.36 7.72
CA PRO A 179 2.06 2.67 8.31
C PRO A 179 0.75 3.19 8.94
N PRO A 180 0.81 3.95 10.05
CA PRO A 180 -0.39 4.41 10.73
C PRO A 180 -1.32 5.22 9.83
N GLY A 181 -2.60 4.84 9.78
CA GLY A 181 -3.64 5.51 8.99
C GLY A 181 -3.61 5.18 7.49
N PHE A 182 -2.64 4.40 6.99
CA PHE A 182 -2.52 4.14 5.55
C PHE A 182 -3.73 3.38 5.01
N LEU A 183 -4.11 2.26 5.63
CA LEU A 183 -5.25 1.46 5.17
C LEU A 183 -6.56 2.25 5.31
N GLU A 184 -6.71 3.02 6.39
CA GLU A 184 -7.88 3.89 6.58
C GLU A 184 -7.98 4.96 5.50
N GLU A 185 -6.87 5.54 5.04
CA GLU A 185 -6.87 6.49 3.93
C GLU A 185 -7.11 5.75 2.60
N LEU A 186 -6.50 4.58 2.40
CA LEU A 186 -6.64 3.76 1.20
C LEU A 186 -8.10 3.37 0.93
N PHE A 187 -8.85 2.93 1.94
CA PHE A 187 -10.22 2.46 1.78
C PHE A 187 -11.31 3.53 1.98
N ARG A 188 -10.94 4.77 2.32
CA ARG A 188 -11.89 5.88 2.56
C ARG A 188 -12.35 6.62 1.29
N ASP A 189 -11.83 6.25 0.11
CA ASP A 189 -11.91 7.08 -1.10
C ASP A 189 -13.29 7.19 -1.77
N PRO A 190 -13.58 8.30 -2.47
CA PRO A 190 -14.77 8.47 -3.30
C PRO A 190 -14.72 7.80 -4.69
N ASP A 191 -13.56 7.43 -5.23
CA ASP A 191 -13.48 6.75 -6.53
C ASP A 191 -13.71 5.25 -6.39
N PHE A 192 -14.98 4.86 -6.43
CA PHE A 192 -15.40 3.48 -6.22
C PHE A 192 -14.89 2.54 -7.32
N ASP A 193 -14.77 2.98 -8.57
CA ASP A 193 -14.53 2.08 -9.69
C ASP A 193 -13.10 1.51 -9.65
N SER A 194 -12.10 2.34 -9.35
CA SER A 194 -10.72 1.88 -9.15
C SER A 194 -10.57 1.02 -7.89
N LEU A 195 -11.27 1.36 -6.82
CA LEU A 195 -11.24 0.62 -5.56
C LEU A 195 -11.99 -0.72 -5.64
N ASP A 196 -13.05 -0.82 -6.44
CA ASP A 196 -13.88 -2.02 -6.61
C ASP A 196 -13.07 -3.18 -7.19
N LEU A 197 -12.19 -2.92 -8.17
CA LEU A 197 -11.29 -3.92 -8.73
C LEU A 197 -10.34 -4.50 -7.67
N ILE A 198 -9.76 -3.61 -6.85
CA ILE A 198 -8.84 -4.02 -5.77
C ILE A 198 -9.59 -4.85 -4.72
N LEU A 199 -10.78 -4.40 -4.30
CA LEU A 199 -11.59 -5.08 -3.30
C LEU A 199 -12.06 -6.45 -3.76
N LYS A 200 -12.49 -6.59 -5.03
CA LYS A 200 -12.88 -7.88 -5.61
C LYS A 200 -11.73 -8.89 -5.57
N GLY A 201 -10.53 -8.49 -6.02
CA GLY A 201 -9.34 -9.34 -5.93
C GLY A 201 -9.03 -9.77 -4.48
N LEU A 202 -9.14 -8.84 -3.53
CA LEU A 202 -8.97 -9.16 -2.10
C LEU A 202 -10.02 -10.18 -1.60
N TYR A 203 -11.28 -10.06 -2.00
CA TYR A 203 -12.32 -11.02 -1.61
C TYR A 203 -12.10 -12.40 -2.24
N GLU A 204 -11.63 -12.47 -3.49
CA GLU A 204 -11.29 -13.74 -4.14
C GLU A 204 -10.09 -14.43 -3.46
N GLU A 205 -9.06 -13.67 -3.09
CA GLU A 205 -7.93 -14.20 -2.32
C GLU A 205 -8.34 -14.68 -0.93
N LEU A 206 -9.18 -13.91 -0.23
CA LEU A 206 -9.76 -14.28 1.06
C LEU A 206 -10.63 -15.52 0.98
N ARG A 207 -11.44 -15.65 -0.09
CA ARG A 207 -12.22 -16.86 -0.37
C ARG A 207 -11.29 -18.05 -0.59
N GLY A 208 -10.26 -17.88 -1.42
CA GLY A 208 -9.26 -18.91 -1.72
C GLY A 208 -8.54 -19.41 -0.47
N SER A 209 -8.22 -18.52 0.47
CA SER A 209 -7.48 -18.86 1.69
C SER A 209 -8.27 -19.70 2.68
N VAL A 210 -9.61 -19.73 2.60
CA VAL A 210 -10.46 -20.51 3.52
C VAL A 210 -11.11 -21.74 2.86
N MET A 211 -11.00 -21.92 1.54
CA MET A 211 -11.69 -23.01 0.82
C MET A 211 -11.41 -24.42 1.33
N ASN A 212 -10.21 -24.67 1.86
CA ASN A 212 -9.80 -25.99 2.35
C ASN A 212 -9.39 -25.98 3.83
N VAL A 213 -9.80 -24.95 4.57
CA VAL A 213 -9.44 -24.79 5.99
C VAL A 213 -10.47 -25.48 6.87
N SER A 214 -9.99 -26.32 7.80
CA SER A 214 -10.86 -26.97 8.79
C SER A 214 -11.31 -25.99 9.88
N ALA A 215 -12.31 -26.39 10.68
CA ALA A 215 -12.69 -25.68 11.90
C ALA A 215 -11.55 -25.61 12.95
N LEU A 216 -10.50 -26.42 12.83
CA LEU A 216 -9.30 -26.37 13.68
C LEU A 216 -8.18 -25.50 13.08
N GLY A 217 -8.26 -25.17 11.79
CA GLY A 217 -7.27 -24.36 11.09
C GLY A 217 -7.43 -22.85 11.31
N ASN A 218 -6.54 -22.06 10.73
CA ASN A 218 -6.50 -20.61 10.93
C ASN A 218 -7.43 -19.82 9.97
N PHE A 219 -8.73 -20.10 10.01
CA PHE A 219 -9.71 -19.32 9.25
C PHE A 219 -10.00 -17.94 9.87
N GLN A 220 -9.60 -17.74 11.13
CA GLN A 220 -9.90 -16.54 11.91
C GLN A 220 -9.27 -15.29 11.28
N ASP A 221 -8.07 -15.39 10.73
CA ASP A 221 -7.38 -14.24 10.16
C ASP A 221 -8.06 -13.76 8.87
N SER A 222 -8.44 -14.69 8.00
CA SER A 222 -9.25 -14.41 6.81
C SER A 222 -10.61 -13.82 7.18
N LEU A 223 -11.27 -14.33 8.22
CA LEU A 223 -12.56 -13.80 8.69
C LEU A 223 -12.40 -12.38 9.25
N ARG A 224 -11.38 -12.13 10.07
CA ARG A 224 -11.11 -10.79 10.62
C ARG A 224 -10.76 -9.80 9.52
N ALA A 225 -10.00 -10.22 8.51
CA ALA A 225 -9.69 -9.39 7.34
C ALA A 225 -10.96 -9.06 6.52
N LEU A 226 -11.82 -10.05 6.29
CA LEU A 226 -13.13 -9.83 5.66
C LEU A 226 -13.95 -8.80 6.45
N LEU A 227 -14.07 -8.98 7.77
CA LEU A 227 -14.77 -8.05 8.67
C LEU A 227 -14.12 -6.66 8.67
N TYR A 228 -12.80 -6.58 8.54
CA TYR A 228 -12.10 -5.31 8.40
C TYR A 228 -12.50 -4.60 7.11
N LEU A 229 -12.49 -5.27 5.96
CA LEU A 229 -12.83 -4.67 4.67
C LEU A 229 -14.29 -4.20 4.60
N VAL A 230 -15.24 -5.00 5.10
CA VAL A 230 -16.67 -4.63 5.05
C VAL A 230 -17.06 -3.52 6.03
N ARG A 231 -16.17 -3.15 6.97
CA ARG A 231 -16.39 -1.96 7.83
C ARG A 231 -16.43 -0.67 7.01
N PHE A 232 -15.76 -0.65 5.86
CA PHE A 232 -15.77 0.48 4.96
C PHE A 232 -17.01 0.38 4.05
N PRO A 233 -17.79 1.46 3.86
CA PRO A 233 -18.99 1.44 3.03
C PRO A 233 -18.73 0.91 1.60
N PHE A 234 -17.60 1.28 1.00
CA PHE A 234 -17.21 0.81 -0.32
C PHE A 234 -16.77 -0.66 -0.33
N GLY A 235 -16.18 -1.15 0.76
CA GLY A 235 -15.90 -2.58 0.95
C GLY A 235 -17.20 -3.39 0.93
N ALA A 236 -18.17 -3.02 1.78
CA ALA A 236 -19.47 -3.67 1.78
C ALA A 236 -20.18 -3.58 0.42
N LYS A 237 -20.15 -2.42 -0.24
CA LYS A 237 -20.74 -2.21 -1.56
C LYS A 237 -20.07 -3.09 -2.64
N SER A 238 -18.74 -3.19 -2.64
CA SER A 238 -18.00 -4.02 -3.59
C SER A 238 -18.32 -5.50 -3.39
N LEU A 239 -18.37 -5.96 -2.13
CA LEU A 239 -18.67 -7.35 -1.79
C LEU A 239 -20.05 -7.79 -2.33
N VAL A 240 -21.10 -6.98 -2.13
CA VAL A 240 -22.45 -7.33 -2.59
C VAL A 240 -22.64 -7.20 -4.10
N ASN A 241 -21.78 -6.41 -4.76
CA ASN A 241 -21.74 -6.26 -6.22
C ASN A 241 -20.79 -7.27 -6.89
N HIS A 242 -20.12 -8.13 -6.10
CA HIS A 242 -19.24 -9.17 -6.61
C HIS A 242 -20.02 -10.15 -7.49
N GLU A 243 -19.43 -10.61 -8.60
CA GLU A 243 -20.10 -11.53 -9.52
C GLU A 243 -20.53 -12.85 -8.86
N TRP A 244 -19.69 -13.34 -7.93
CA TRP A 244 -19.96 -14.51 -7.10
C TRP A 244 -20.72 -14.20 -5.79
N TRP A 245 -21.30 -13.01 -5.61
CA TRP A 245 -22.14 -12.74 -4.43
C TRP A 245 -23.30 -13.73 -4.33
N ILE A 246 -24.03 -13.90 -5.45
CA ILE A 246 -25.09 -14.89 -5.61
C ILE A 246 -24.85 -15.60 -6.95
N PRO A 247 -24.49 -16.89 -6.95
CA PRO A 247 -24.35 -17.69 -8.17
C PRO A 247 -25.63 -17.65 -9.01
N LYS A 248 -25.50 -17.48 -10.32
CA LYS A 248 -26.62 -17.40 -11.28
C LYS A 248 -26.65 -18.65 -12.15
N GLY A 249 -27.85 -19.14 -12.46
CA GLY A 249 -28.03 -20.27 -13.39
C GLY A 249 -29.22 -21.18 -13.04
N VAL A 250 -29.60 -22.03 -13.99
CA VAL A 250 -30.76 -22.93 -13.88
C VAL A 250 -30.55 -24.06 -12.86
N TYR A 251 -29.28 -24.37 -12.53
CA TYR A 251 -28.90 -25.45 -11.62
C TYR A 251 -28.38 -24.97 -10.25
N VAL A 252 -28.67 -23.72 -9.88
CA VAL A 252 -28.26 -23.17 -8.57
C VAL A 252 -29.14 -23.80 -7.48
N ASN A 253 -28.52 -24.61 -6.62
CA ASN A 253 -29.11 -25.14 -5.40
C ASN A 253 -28.32 -24.64 -4.18
N GLY A 254 -28.78 -24.96 -2.96
CA GLY A 254 -28.10 -24.51 -1.73
C GLY A 254 -26.63 -24.93 -1.67
N ARG A 255 -26.30 -26.11 -2.19
CA ARG A 255 -24.93 -26.60 -2.26
C ARG A 255 -24.06 -25.81 -3.24
N ALA A 256 -24.60 -25.46 -4.41
CA ALA A 256 -23.89 -24.62 -5.36
C ALA A 256 -23.56 -23.25 -4.75
N ILE A 257 -24.50 -22.67 -3.98
CA ILE A 257 -24.27 -21.40 -3.27
C ILE A 257 -23.12 -21.52 -2.27
N GLU A 258 -23.10 -22.56 -1.45
CA GLU A 258 -22.05 -22.81 -0.46
C GLU A 258 -20.65 -22.96 -1.10
N MET A 259 -20.53 -23.58 -2.27
CA MET A 259 -19.23 -23.87 -2.88
C MET A 259 -18.71 -22.76 -3.80
N THR A 260 -19.62 -22.06 -4.48
CA THR A 260 -19.25 -21.13 -5.57
C THR A 260 -19.39 -19.66 -5.20
N SER A 261 -20.17 -19.33 -4.16
CA SER A 261 -20.30 -17.94 -3.73
C SER A 261 -19.03 -17.41 -3.08
N ILE A 262 -18.92 -16.08 -3.04
CA ILE A 262 -17.78 -15.37 -2.45
C ILE A 262 -17.66 -15.60 -0.93
N LEU A 263 -18.80 -15.75 -0.24
CA LEU A 263 -18.86 -16.01 1.20
C LEU A 263 -19.05 -17.49 1.56
N GLY A 264 -19.39 -18.33 0.59
CA GLY A 264 -19.69 -19.74 0.81
C GLY A 264 -18.61 -20.48 1.62
N PRO A 265 -17.33 -20.38 1.24
CA PRO A 265 -16.23 -20.97 2.01
C PRO A 265 -16.12 -20.50 3.47
N PHE A 266 -16.53 -19.27 3.80
CA PHE A 266 -16.56 -18.79 5.19
C PHE A 266 -17.69 -19.44 6.00
N PHE A 267 -18.81 -19.76 5.36
CA PHE A 267 -19.96 -20.42 6.00
C PHE A 267 -19.85 -21.95 6.01
N HIS A 268 -19.00 -22.53 5.16
CA HIS A 268 -18.76 -23.97 5.10
C HIS A 268 -17.93 -24.49 6.29
N ILE A 269 -17.13 -23.63 6.93
CA ILE A 269 -16.28 -24.02 8.06
C ILE A 269 -17.15 -24.50 9.22
N SER A 270 -17.14 -25.83 9.43
CA SER A 270 -18.00 -26.50 10.40
C SER A 270 -17.27 -27.68 11.03
N ALA A 271 -17.67 -28.04 12.25
CA ALA A 271 -17.21 -29.25 12.92
C ALA A 271 -17.89 -30.52 12.37
N LEU A 272 -18.93 -30.37 11.53
CA LEU A 272 -19.64 -31.48 10.92
C LEU A 272 -18.90 -31.94 9.65
N PRO A 273 -18.54 -33.23 9.53
CA PRO A 273 -17.79 -33.72 8.39
C PRO A 273 -18.64 -33.77 7.13
N ASP A 274 -18.20 -33.10 6.07
CA ASP A 274 -18.77 -33.21 4.73
C ASP A 274 -18.07 -34.31 3.92
N GLN A 275 -18.51 -35.54 4.13
CA GLN A 275 -17.91 -36.75 3.54
C GLN A 275 -18.15 -36.87 2.01
N ALA A 276 -18.99 -36.02 1.42
CA ALA A 276 -19.31 -36.09 -0.01
C ALA A 276 -18.18 -35.52 -0.89
N PHE A 277 -17.53 -34.44 -0.46
CA PHE A 277 -16.50 -33.73 -1.25
C PHE A 277 -15.14 -33.61 -0.55
N PHE A 278 -15.11 -33.43 0.77
CA PHE A 278 -13.86 -33.30 1.51
C PHE A 278 -13.43 -34.68 2.04
N LYS A 279 -12.99 -35.53 1.12
CA LYS A 279 -12.47 -36.88 1.44
C LYS A 279 -11.00 -36.87 1.91
N GLY A 280 -10.37 -35.68 1.97
CA GLY A 280 -9.01 -35.48 2.46
C GLY A 280 -8.98 -35.05 3.93
N GLN A 281 -7.81 -35.16 4.57
CA GLN A 281 -7.59 -34.51 5.86
C GLN A 281 -7.61 -32.99 5.62
N PRO A 282 -8.55 -32.25 6.23
CA PRO A 282 -8.62 -30.81 6.04
C PRO A 282 -7.44 -30.16 6.74
N ASP A 283 -6.99 -29.01 6.24
CA ASP A 283 -5.83 -28.33 6.80
C ASP A 283 -6.16 -27.82 8.21
N VAL A 284 -5.35 -28.25 9.19
CA VAL A 284 -5.47 -27.87 10.62
C VAL A 284 -4.43 -26.85 11.04
N GLY A 285 -3.57 -26.40 10.11
CA GLY A 285 -2.42 -25.52 10.37
C GLY A 285 -1.08 -26.23 10.23
#